data_AF-A0A2J6TQI6-F1
#
_entry.id   AF-A0A2J6TQI6-F1
#
_cell.length_a   1.000
_cell.length_b   1.000
_cell.length_c   1.000
_cell.angle_alpha   90.00
_cell.angle_beta   90.00
_cell.angle_gamma   90.00
#
_symmetry.space_group_name_H-M   'P 1'
#
loop_
_entity.id
_entity.type
_entity.pdbx_description
1 polymer ?
#
loop_
_entity_poly.entity_id
_entity_poly.type
_entity_poly.pdbx_seq_one_letter_code
_entity_poly.pdbx_strand_id
1 'polypeptide(L)'
;MDRGKASPILAPRHDAASRVGKPESAAEKLASLKARVAAAVGSSKAKAGTNLGPAPVTTSARGGLNVDLHPALQDIGQFQFKPSSKTVAPKFATSIGNARPQPEKPAPKSKKQLDLSGPSAEETRNNPYFDISLGGQTATLKNRHSRQLIFNQKGKYIQQANALRRQAALEAMKKKIAESSRKIGIDEDLDTEKNYLVEAPPNIEWWDEGLVDGKNYNTIDNPKTLKIDTPDSIITEYVQHPVLLEPPQEKNMPAPKPMFLTSKEQAKLRRQRRMAELKEQQAKIRLGLEPAPPPKVKKGNLMRVLGEEAVKDPTAVEARVNREIEARHQTHVEMNEERKLTKEQRHEKLALNQEKDAAKGIRLMVFKIDNLANGSHRFKIAKNAEQMALTGICIMHPRFNLVIVEGGEHSIRQYRKLMLQRIDWTENSPTRIKEGTKAEALQDWLKAEDEKGELKDMTLNKCVLIFEGEEKARAFRKWGSKVCETDSAARDALQRAKMENFWALAKSMK
;
A
#
# COMPACT_ATOMS: atom_id res chain seq x y z
N MET A 1 89.32 -28.77 19.86
CA MET A 1 89.35 -27.51 19.10
C MET A 1 88.04 -27.45 18.31
N ASP A 2 87.24 -26.40 18.35
CA ASP A 2 87.43 -25.14 19.09
C ASP A 2 86.15 -24.55 19.70
N ARG A 3 86.30 -23.52 20.52
CA ARG A 3 85.23 -22.88 21.30
C ARG A 3 84.56 -21.73 20.55
N GLY A 4 83.27 -21.90 20.27
CA GLY A 4 82.20 -20.97 20.64
C GLY A 4 82.10 -19.58 19.98
N LYS A 5 80.85 -19.11 19.90
CA LYS A 5 80.45 -17.71 20.17
C LYS A 5 78.92 -17.66 20.30
N ALA A 6 78.45 -17.42 21.51
CA ALA A 6 77.06 -17.03 21.77
C ALA A 6 77.01 -15.51 21.97
N SER A 7 76.05 -14.85 21.34
CA SER A 7 75.72 -13.43 21.53
C SER A 7 74.20 -13.24 21.45
N PRO A 8 73.62 -12.18 22.05
CA PRO A 8 72.26 -12.25 22.58
C PRO A 8 71.22 -11.48 21.73
N ILE A 9 70.08 -11.17 22.38
CA ILE A 9 68.95 -10.27 22.00
C ILE A 9 67.64 -11.04 21.69
N LEU A 10 66.84 -11.22 22.75
CA LEU A 10 65.36 -11.23 22.67
C LEU A 10 64.79 -10.50 23.90
N ALA A 11 64.69 -9.18 23.81
CA ALA A 11 63.83 -8.39 24.70
C ALA A 11 62.45 -8.20 24.02
N PRO A 12 61.33 -8.23 24.77
CA PRO A 12 60.00 -8.11 24.17
C PRO A 12 59.79 -6.72 23.57
N ARG A 13 59.64 -6.64 22.24
CA ARG A 13 59.19 -5.42 21.56
C ARG A 13 57.68 -5.29 21.72
N HIS A 14 57.24 -4.17 22.28
CA HIS A 14 55.83 -3.81 22.32
C HIS A 14 55.39 -3.31 20.94
N ASP A 15 54.79 -4.21 20.15
CA ASP A 15 54.28 -3.86 18.82
C ASP A 15 52.86 -3.28 18.92
N ALA A 16 52.64 -2.11 18.31
CA ALA A 16 51.40 -1.34 18.47
C ALA A 16 50.31 -1.69 17.44
N ALA A 17 50.63 -2.53 16.44
CA ALA A 17 49.77 -2.81 15.30
C ALA A 17 48.84 -4.04 15.46
N SER A 18 49.02 -4.86 16.50
CA SER A 18 48.42 -6.20 16.61
C SER A 18 47.05 -6.26 17.33
N ARG A 19 46.19 -5.24 17.18
CA ARG A 19 44.83 -5.25 17.76
C ARG A 19 43.77 -5.65 16.73
N VAL A 20 43.71 -6.94 16.40
CA VAL A 20 42.59 -7.52 15.64
C VAL A 20 41.31 -7.44 16.48
N GLY A 21 40.45 -6.46 16.17
CA GLY A 21 39.11 -6.37 16.75
C GLY A 21 38.21 -7.47 16.21
N LYS A 22 37.41 -8.11 17.09
CA LYS A 22 36.32 -8.99 16.65
C LYS A 22 35.33 -8.19 15.78
N PRO A 23 34.72 -8.79 14.75
CA PRO A 23 33.66 -8.15 13.99
C PRO A 23 32.38 -8.08 14.84
N GLU A 24 32.27 -7.04 15.67
CA GLU A 24 31.09 -6.77 16.51
C GLU A 24 29.81 -6.79 15.67
N SER A 25 28.82 -7.57 16.12
CA SER A 25 27.53 -7.67 15.44
C SER A 25 26.76 -6.35 15.45
N ALA A 26 25.89 -6.12 14.47
CA ALA A 26 25.02 -4.93 14.45
C ALA A 26 24.14 -4.84 15.71
N ALA A 27 23.71 -5.98 16.27
CA ALA A 27 23.00 -6.05 17.54
C ALA A 27 23.86 -5.62 18.73
N GLU A 28 25.15 -5.98 18.73
CA GLU A 28 26.14 -5.68 19.77
C GLU A 28 26.49 -4.19 19.78
N LYS A 29 26.61 -3.57 18.59
CA LYS A 29 26.75 -2.12 18.40
C LYS A 29 25.51 -1.34 18.85
N LEU A 30 24.31 -1.87 18.60
CA LEU A 30 23.06 -1.29 19.11
C LEU A 30 22.94 -1.44 20.64
N ALA A 31 23.40 -2.55 21.21
CA ALA A 31 23.44 -2.77 22.65
C ALA A 31 24.43 -1.82 23.35
N SER A 32 25.64 -1.67 22.82
CA SER A 32 26.65 -0.76 23.38
C SER A 32 26.24 0.72 23.24
N LEU A 33 25.54 1.09 22.16
CA LEU A 33 24.94 2.43 22.02
C LEU A 33 23.81 2.66 23.03
N LYS A 34 22.89 1.69 23.22
CA LYS A 34 21.85 1.74 24.26
C LYS A 34 22.46 1.88 25.67
N ALA A 35 23.52 1.12 25.97
CA ALA A 35 24.23 1.18 27.25
C ALA A 35 24.90 2.55 27.49
N ARG A 36 25.55 3.14 26.47
CA ARG A 36 26.14 4.48 26.57
C ARG A 36 25.09 5.57 26.81
N VAL A 37 23.93 5.49 26.14
CA VAL A 37 22.82 6.43 26.36
C VAL A 37 22.21 6.27 27.76
N ALA A 38 22.08 5.04 28.28
CA ALA A 38 21.62 4.81 29.65
C ALA A 38 22.61 5.35 30.71
N ALA A 39 23.91 5.10 30.54
CA ALA A 39 24.96 5.59 31.45
C ALA A 39 24.99 7.13 31.53
N ALA A 40 24.77 7.82 30.41
CA ALA A 40 24.71 9.28 30.35
C ALA A 40 23.52 9.90 31.13
N VAL A 41 22.49 9.11 31.48
CA VAL A 41 21.32 9.56 32.26
C VAL A 41 21.46 9.23 33.75
N GLY A 42 22.25 8.22 34.12
CA GLY A 42 22.38 7.76 35.51
C GLY A 42 23.17 8.68 36.45
N SER A 43 24.03 9.56 35.93
CA SER A 43 24.99 10.35 36.73
C SER A 43 24.37 11.47 37.59
N SER A 44 23.08 11.77 37.43
CA SER A 44 22.44 12.96 38.04
C SER A 44 21.78 12.74 39.40
N LYS A 45 21.87 11.55 40.02
CA LYS A 45 21.04 11.21 41.21
C LYS A 45 21.76 10.43 42.31
N ALA A 46 22.75 11.04 42.95
CA ALA A 46 23.38 10.49 44.16
C ALA A 46 23.91 11.57 45.13
N LYS A 47 23.14 11.83 46.22
CA LYS A 47 23.56 12.17 47.61
C LYS A 47 22.53 13.05 48.34
N ALA A 48 21.58 12.40 49.04
CA ALA A 48 21.00 12.83 50.31
C ALA A 48 20.14 11.69 50.88
N GLY A 49 20.44 11.22 52.08
CA GLY A 49 19.54 10.40 52.92
C GLY A 49 19.01 11.25 54.09
N THR A 50 18.27 10.72 55.06
CA THR A 50 17.70 9.36 55.22
C THR A 50 16.65 9.41 56.34
N ASN A 51 15.63 8.54 56.27
CA ASN A 51 14.78 8.05 57.37
C ASN A 51 14.02 9.04 58.27
N LEU A 52 12.69 8.87 58.36
CA LEU A 52 11.93 8.63 59.62
C LEU A 52 10.46 8.27 59.29
N GLY A 53 9.77 7.66 60.25
CA GLY A 53 8.33 7.32 60.25
C GLY A 53 7.85 7.08 61.69
N PRO A 54 6.61 6.61 61.98
CA PRO A 54 5.56 6.14 61.07
C PRO A 54 4.28 7.03 61.08
N ALA A 55 3.14 6.51 60.61
CA ALA A 55 1.84 7.20 60.51
C ALA A 55 1.03 7.22 61.83
N PRO A 56 -0.06 8.02 61.90
CA PRO A 56 -1.40 7.39 61.86
C PRO A 56 -2.43 8.12 60.97
N VAL A 57 -3.69 7.64 60.99
CA VAL A 57 -4.80 8.00 60.07
C VAL A 57 -5.86 8.89 60.73
N THR A 58 -6.37 9.91 60.04
CA THR A 58 -7.71 10.53 60.24
C THR A 58 -8.23 11.21 58.96
N THR A 59 -9.49 11.67 58.97
CA THR A 59 -10.33 11.99 57.80
C THR A 59 -10.65 13.48 57.60
N SER A 60 -11.13 13.83 56.38
CA SER A 60 -12.12 14.89 56.07
C SER A 60 -11.70 16.24 55.43
N ALA A 61 -11.84 16.29 54.09
CA ALA A 61 -12.63 17.28 53.30
C ALA A 61 -12.24 18.76 53.07
N ARG A 62 -12.67 19.25 51.87
CA ARG A 62 -12.79 20.64 51.33
C ARG A 62 -11.48 21.34 50.85
N GLY A 63 -11.43 21.93 49.65
CA GLY A 63 -12.35 21.88 48.50
C GLY A 63 -12.13 22.96 47.41
N GLY A 64 -12.57 22.67 46.17
CA GLY A 64 -12.87 23.64 45.08
C GLY A 64 -11.70 24.12 44.19
N LEU A 65 -11.78 24.15 42.84
CA LEU A 65 -12.80 23.64 41.89
C LEU A 65 -12.09 22.72 40.87
N ASN A 66 -12.73 21.60 40.53
CA ASN A 66 -12.50 20.87 39.28
C ASN A 66 -13.75 21.05 38.40
N VAL A 67 -13.57 21.41 37.13
CA VAL A 67 -14.63 21.40 36.10
C VAL A 67 -13.98 21.00 34.78
N ASP A 68 -14.45 19.90 34.18
CA ASP A 68 -13.96 19.44 32.88
C ASP A 68 -14.54 20.26 31.71
N LEU A 69 -13.81 20.29 30.59
CA LEU A 69 -14.13 21.14 29.45
C LEU A 69 -15.27 20.54 28.62
N HIS A 70 -16.33 21.32 28.38
CA HIS A 70 -17.55 20.83 27.73
C HIS A 70 -17.31 20.41 26.25
N PRO A 71 -17.79 19.23 25.80
CA PRO A 71 -17.41 18.64 24.51
C PRO A 71 -17.90 19.40 23.26
N ALA A 72 -18.75 20.42 23.41
CA ALA A 72 -19.21 21.27 22.30
C ALA A 72 -18.15 22.27 21.77
N LEU A 73 -16.94 22.30 22.34
CA LEU A 73 -15.86 23.26 22.01
C LEU A 73 -14.65 22.64 21.30
N GLN A 74 -14.71 21.37 20.89
CA GLN A 74 -13.56 20.66 20.28
C GLN A 74 -13.52 20.69 18.74
N ASP A 75 -14.60 21.05 18.04
CA ASP A 75 -14.70 20.89 16.58
C ASP A 75 -15.03 22.19 15.81
N ILE A 76 -14.15 23.19 15.96
CA ILE A 76 -14.09 24.38 15.09
C ILE A 76 -12.66 24.50 14.56
N GLY A 77 -12.28 23.56 13.69
CA GLY A 77 -10.89 23.32 13.29
C GLY A 77 -10.55 23.43 11.80
N GLN A 78 -11.53 23.62 10.91
CA GLN A 78 -11.30 23.77 9.46
C GLN A 78 -12.27 24.76 8.82
N PHE A 79 -11.76 25.86 8.25
CA PHE A 79 -11.99 26.27 6.85
C PHE A 79 -11.01 27.41 6.47
N GLN A 80 -10.99 27.80 5.20
CA GLN A 80 -9.91 28.60 4.57
C GLN A 80 -10.27 30.08 4.43
N PHE A 81 -9.30 30.97 4.18
CA PHE A 81 -9.12 31.74 2.92
C PHE A 81 -7.96 32.76 2.98
N LYS A 82 -7.54 33.25 1.81
CA LYS A 82 -6.57 34.35 1.53
C LYS A 82 -7.36 35.55 0.91
N PRO A 83 -6.80 36.73 0.52
CA PRO A 83 -5.38 37.13 0.40
C PRO A 83 -4.97 38.60 0.76
N SER A 84 -3.65 38.85 0.73
CA SER A 84 -2.93 40.04 0.20
C SER A 84 -3.53 41.47 0.29
N SER A 85 -2.79 42.39 0.95
CA SER A 85 -2.45 43.70 0.34
C SER A 85 -1.17 44.36 0.89
N LYS A 86 -0.69 45.31 0.07
CA LYS A 86 0.42 46.30 0.15
C LYS A 86 0.28 47.26 1.37
N THR A 87 1.22 48.12 1.84
CA THR A 87 2.67 48.47 1.66
C THR A 87 3.02 49.61 2.67
N VAL A 88 4.26 50.16 2.64
CA VAL A 88 4.68 51.51 3.12
C VAL A 88 5.22 51.65 4.56
N ALA A 89 6.54 51.88 4.65
CA ALA A 89 7.24 52.74 5.64
C ALA A 89 7.70 54.03 4.88
N PRO A 90 8.42 55.06 5.40
CA PRO A 90 9.51 55.10 6.41
C PRO A 90 9.17 56.10 7.58
N LYS A 91 10.00 56.86 8.33
CA LYS A 91 11.35 57.48 8.20
C LYS A 91 12.16 57.58 9.52
N PHE A 92 13.40 58.05 9.33
CA PHE A 92 14.53 58.29 10.24
C PHE A 92 14.48 59.58 11.09
N ALA A 93 15.28 59.60 12.17
CA ALA A 93 16.28 60.63 12.52
C ALA A 93 17.16 60.08 13.70
N THR A 94 18.48 59.79 13.55
CA THR A 94 19.66 60.68 13.74
C THR A 94 19.75 61.37 15.12
N SER A 95 20.89 61.45 15.84
CA SER A 95 22.30 61.05 15.56
C SER A 95 23.24 61.29 16.76
N ILE A 96 24.38 60.55 16.84
CA ILE A 96 25.74 60.95 17.32
C ILE A 96 25.91 61.54 18.77
N GLY A 97 26.94 61.13 19.54
CA GLY A 97 27.28 61.82 20.82
C GLY A 97 28.34 61.21 21.77
N ASN A 98 29.59 61.08 21.32
CA ASN A 98 30.86 60.80 22.04
C ASN A 98 30.99 60.70 23.60
N ALA A 99 31.83 59.73 24.01
CA ALA A 99 32.93 59.81 25.01
C ALA A 99 32.70 59.90 26.55
N ARG A 100 33.04 58.77 27.22
CA ARG A 100 33.90 58.58 28.43
C ARG A 100 34.45 59.87 29.11
N PRO A 101 34.37 60.04 30.47
CA PRO A 101 34.99 59.10 31.40
C PRO A 101 34.30 58.79 32.76
N GLN A 102 34.89 57.83 33.47
CA GLN A 102 34.79 57.58 34.92
C GLN A 102 35.51 58.72 35.69
N PRO A 103 35.13 59.10 36.93
CA PRO A 103 35.42 58.25 38.09
C PRO A 103 34.53 58.38 39.36
N GLU A 104 34.89 57.56 40.37
CA GLU A 104 34.63 57.66 41.82
C GLU A 104 33.22 57.41 42.41
N LYS A 105 33.18 57.06 43.71
CA LYS A 105 32.00 56.72 44.51
C LYS A 105 31.76 57.74 45.62
N PRO A 106 30.51 58.19 45.82
CA PRO A 106 30.01 58.58 47.14
C PRO A 106 28.87 57.65 47.62
N ALA A 107 28.54 57.73 48.91
CA ALA A 107 27.58 56.86 49.59
C ALA A 107 26.09 57.13 49.22
N PRO A 108 25.21 56.11 49.29
CA PRO A 108 23.79 56.28 48.99
C PRO A 108 23.05 57.04 50.09
N LYS A 109 22.57 58.25 49.79
CA LYS A 109 21.54 58.92 50.61
C LYS A 109 20.18 58.28 50.34
N SER A 110 19.41 58.03 51.40
CA SER A 110 18.07 57.43 51.30
C SER A 110 17.08 58.35 50.58
N LYS A 111 16.49 57.87 49.48
CA LYS A 111 15.31 58.48 48.87
C LYS A 111 14.07 57.80 49.44
N LYS A 112 13.15 58.59 49.99
CA LYS A 112 11.84 58.10 50.44
C LYS A 112 11.08 57.53 49.24
N GLN A 113 10.47 56.35 49.38
CA GLN A 113 9.39 55.96 48.48
C GLN A 113 8.18 56.85 48.74
N LEU A 114 7.41 57.17 47.70
CA LEU A 114 6.02 57.58 47.90
C LEU A 114 5.25 56.34 48.31
N ASP A 115 4.45 56.44 49.37
CA ASP A 115 3.47 55.41 49.66
C ASP A 115 2.31 55.51 48.65
N LEU A 116 1.75 54.36 48.29
CA LEU A 116 0.63 54.19 47.37
C LEU A 116 -0.53 53.47 48.07
N SER A 117 -0.61 53.61 49.39
CA SER A 117 -1.79 53.31 50.18
C SER A 117 -2.98 54.18 49.72
N GLY A 118 -4.15 53.56 49.63
CA GLY A 118 -5.40 54.30 49.45
C GLY A 118 -5.79 55.02 50.76
N PRO A 119 -6.70 56.00 50.70
CA PRO A 119 -7.10 56.78 51.87
C PRO A 119 -7.61 55.89 53.01
N SER A 120 -7.33 56.31 54.23
CA SER A 120 -7.70 55.60 55.45
C SER A 120 -9.22 55.49 55.61
N ALA A 121 -9.67 54.46 56.33
CA ALA A 121 -11.08 54.26 56.65
C ALA A 121 -11.72 55.47 57.37
N GLU A 122 -10.90 56.25 58.07
CA GLU A 122 -11.29 57.49 58.76
C GLU A 122 -11.45 58.68 57.79
N GLU A 123 -10.59 58.78 56.78
CA GLU A 123 -10.70 59.80 55.72
C GLU A 123 -11.93 59.55 54.84
N THR A 124 -12.21 58.28 54.50
CA THR A 124 -13.42 57.93 53.75
C THR A 124 -14.72 58.21 54.51
N ARG A 125 -14.67 58.29 55.85
CA ARG A 125 -15.84 58.54 56.69
C ARG A 125 -16.19 60.03 56.84
N ASN A 126 -15.22 60.92 56.61
CA ASN A 126 -15.39 62.38 56.69
C ASN A 126 -15.65 63.04 55.32
N ASN A 127 -15.84 62.26 54.25
CA ASN A 127 -16.12 62.80 52.91
C ASN A 127 -17.63 63.12 52.76
N PRO A 128 -18.03 64.40 52.59
CA PRO A 128 -19.45 64.80 52.49
C PRO A 128 -20.15 64.35 51.20
N TYR A 129 -19.42 63.78 50.24
CA TYR A 129 -19.97 63.20 49.01
C TYR A 129 -20.07 61.66 49.04
N PHE A 130 -19.80 61.01 50.19
CA PHE A 130 -19.86 59.55 50.32
C PHE A 130 -21.23 59.09 50.87
N ASP A 131 -22.13 58.68 49.96
CA ASP A 131 -23.44 58.14 50.32
C ASP A 131 -23.34 56.67 50.80
N ILE A 132 -23.69 56.46 52.07
CA ILE A 132 -23.71 55.17 52.74
C ILE A 132 -24.84 54.26 52.20
N SER A 133 -25.90 54.80 51.61
CA SER A 133 -27.05 54.04 51.11
C SER A 133 -26.71 53.13 49.91
N LEU A 134 -25.68 53.48 49.14
CA LEU A 134 -25.14 52.67 48.04
C LEU A 134 -24.36 51.43 48.53
N GLY A 135 -24.06 51.33 49.83
CA GLY A 135 -23.31 50.24 50.45
C GLY A 135 -24.21 49.13 51.03
N GLY A 136 -24.73 48.25 50.18
CA GLY A 136 -25.42 47.02 50.62
C GLY A 136 -24.53 46.12 51.51
N GLN A 137 -25.13 45.15 52.22
CA GLN A 137 -24.52 44.37 53.33
C GLN A 137 -23.26 43.51 53.01
N THR A 138 -22.64 43.67 51.84
CA THR A 138 -21.32 43.10 51.50
C THR A 138 -20.18 44.13 51.55
N ALA A 139 -20.47 45.39 51.91
CA ALA A 139 -19.53 46.52 51.99
C ALA A 139 -18.47 46.45 53.12
N THR A 140 -17.98 45.25 53.47
CA THR A 140 -16.71 45.14 54.21
C THR A 140 -15.57 45.60 53.30
N LEU A 141 -14.72 46.55 53.75
CA LEU A 141 -13.53 47.04 53.04
C LEU A 141 -12.42 45.98 52.95
N LYS A 142 -12.71 44.88 52.23
CA LYS A 142 -11.71 43.88 51.83
C LYS A 142 -10.87 44.47 50.71
N ASN A 143 -9.82 45.18 51.11
CA ASN A 143 -8.75 45.60 50.20
C ASN A 143 -8.32 44.41 49.34
N ARG A 144 -8.65 44.47 48.04
CA ARG A 144 -8.13 43.53 47.05
C ARG A 144 -6.66 43.85 46.82
N HIS A 145 -5.81 43.40 47.74
CA HIS A 145 -4.37 43.41 47.55
C HIS A 145 -4.06 42.76 46.18
N SER A 146 -3.46 43.54 45.28
CA SER A 146 -3.02 43.02 43.99
C SER A 146 -2.03 41.88 44.24
N ARG A 147 -2.17 40.78 43.48
CA ARG A 147 -1.26 39.64 43.62
C ARG A 147 0.16 40.14 43.36
N GLN A 148 1.07 39.98 44.32
CA GLN A 148 2.46 40.40 44.18
C GLN A 148 3.07 39.80 42.90
N LEU A 149 3.80 40.62 42.15
CA LEU A 149 4.43 40.22 40.91
C LEU A 149 5.63 39.31 41.22
N ILE A 150 5.40 38.00 41.17
CA ILE A 150 6.45 36.98 41.33
C ILE A 150 7.31 36.96 40.05
N PHE A 151 8.28 37.87 39.99
CA PHE A 151 9.24 37.96 38.90
C PHE A 151 10.14 36.71 38.88
N ASN A 152 9.87 35.81 37.94
CA ASN A 152 10.70 34.64 37.71
C ASN A 152 12.05 35.07 37.10
N GLN A 153 13.15 34.56 37.64
CA GLN A 153 14.49 34.93 37.19
C GLN A 153 14.70 34.63 35.70
N LYS A 154 15.42 35.52 35.01
CA LYS A 154 15.71 35.41 33.57
C LYS A 154 16.29 34.03 33.23
N GLY A 155 15.69 33.37 32.24
CA GLY A 155 16.11 32.04 31.79
C GLY A 155 15.41 30.85 32.43
N LYS A 156 14.70 30.97 33.58
CA LYS A 156 14.03 29.83 34.24
C LYS A 156 13.11 29.03 33.29
N TYR A 157 12.18 29.71 32.62
CA TYR A 157 11.29 29.07 31.64
C TYR A 157 11.99 28.68 30.33
N ILE A 158 13.12 29.33 29.98
CA ILE A 158 13.92 28.95 28.81
C ILE A 158 14.63 27.62 29.07
N GLN A 159 15.16 27.41 30.29
CA GLN A 159 15.72 26.14 30.73
C GLN A 159 14.66 25.04 30.77
N GLN A 160 13.47 25.32 31.33
CA GLN A 160 12.35 24.38 31.36
C GLN A 160 11.88 23.98 29.94
N ALA A 161 11.71 24.96 29.04
CA ALA A 161 11.35 24.68 27.64
C ALA A 161 12.44 23.88 26.90
N ASN A 162 13.71 24.16 27.17
CA ASN A 162 14.82 23.39 26.59
C ASN A 162 14.94 21.97 27.18
N ALA A 163 14.57 21.75 28.44
CA ALA A 163 14.46 20.41 29.02
C ALA A 163 13.32 19.62 28.36
N LEU A 164 12.14 20.22 28.18
CA LEU A 164 11.00 19.60 27.51
C LEU A 164 11.32 19.27 26.04
N ARG A 165 11.95 20.20 25.30
CA ARG A 165 12.45 19.95 23.93
C ARG A 165 13.42 18.77 23.87
N ARG A 166 14.32 18.61 24.85
CA ARG A 166 15.23 17.46 24.93
C ARG A 166 14.49 16.16 25.22
N GLN A 167 13.48 16.18 26.10
CA GLN A 167 12.63 15.01 26.37
C GLN A 167 11.87 14.58 25.10
N ALA A 168 11.21 15.51 24.42
CA ALA A 168 10.52 15.24 23.15
C ALA A 168 11.47 14.74 22.04
N ALA A 169 12.69 15.28 21.95
CA ALA A 169 13.70 14.79 21.01
C ALA A 169 14.18 13.37 21.34
N LEU A 170 14.37 13.04 22.63
CA LEU A 170 14.72 11.69 23.08
C LEU A 170 13.57 10.69 22.87
N GLU A 171 12.32 11.12 23.05
CA GLU A 171 11.13 10.31 22.77
C GLU A 171 10.98 10.04 21.28
N ALA A 172 11.12 11.07 20.43
CA ALA A 172 11.15 10.92 18.98
C ALA A 172 12.31 10.02 18.52
N MET A 173 13.48 10.09 19.17
CA MET A 173 14.59 9.19 18.90
C MET A 173 14.28 7.74 19.32
N LYS A 174 13.69 7.52 20.50
CA LYS A 174 13.21 6.19 20.93
C LYS A 174 12.17 5.63 19.96
N LYS A 175 11.22 6.44 19.51
CA LYS A 175 10.20 6.04 18.53
C LYS A 175 10.83 5.61 17.20
N LYS A 176 11.75 6.43 16.65
CA LYS A 176 12.52 6.06 15.44
C LYS A 176 13.35 4.79 15.63
N ILE A 177 13.93 4.55 16.81
CA ILE A 177 14.66 3.31 17.10
C ILE A 177 13.71 2.10 17.14
N ALA A 178 12.51 2.24 17.69
CA ALA A 178 11.50 1.18 17.73
C ALA A 178 10.92 0.87 16.33
N GLU A 179 10.64 1.90 15.54
CA GLU A 179 10.24 1.80 14.13
C GLU A 179 11.34 1.12 13.30
N SER A 180 12.60 1.52 13.51
CA SER A 180 13.77 0.90 12.87
C SER A 180 13.97 -0.55 13.28
N SER A 181 13.79 -0.92 14.56
CA SER A 181 13.95 -2.31 15.00
C SER A 181 12.84 -3.23 14.45
N ARG A 182 11.61 -2.73 14.31
CA ARG A 182 10.54 -3.44 13.60
C ARG A 182 10.88 -3.63 12.12
N LYS A 183 11.37 -2.57 11.46
CA LYS A 183 11.81 -2.61 10.05
C LYS A 183 13.03 -3.52 9.80
N ILE A 184 13.78 -3.88 10.83
CA ILE A 184 14.91 -4.83 10.78
C ILE A 184 14.43 -6.30 10.95
N GLY A 185 13.16 -6.54 11.32
CA GLY A 185 12.54 -7.87 11.27
C GLY A 185 12.75 -8.78 12.48
N ILE A 186 13.43 -8.30 13.54
CA ILE A 186 13.70 -9.11 14.76
C ILE A 186 12.39 -9.53 15.49
N ASP A 187 11.31 -8.75 15.32
CA ASP A 187 9.96 -9.06 15.80
C ASP A 187 9.24 -10.13 14.93
N GLU A 188 9.66 -10.34 13.68
CA GLU A 188 8.90 -11.09 12.65
C GLU A 188 9.26 -12.58 12.52
N ASP A 189 10.47 -12.96 12.96
CA ASP A 189 10.86 -14.38 13.04
C ASP A 189 10.20 -15.05 14.27
N LEU A 190 9.97 -14.31 15.37
CA LEU A 190 9.21 -14.74 16.55
C LEU A 190 7.77 -15.18 16.21
N ASP A 191 7.11 -14.49 15.26
CA ASP A 191 5.77 -14.89 14.79
C ASP A 191 5.79 -16.18 13.96
N THR A 192 6.90 -16.51 13.29
CA THR A 192 7.07 -17.84 12.69
C THR A 192 7.43 -18.90 13.72
N GLU A 193 8.20 -18.57 14.76
CA GLU A 193 8.51 -19.49 15.87
C GLU A 193 7.26 -19.95 16.63
N LYS A 194 6.25 -19.07 16.79
CA LYS A 194 4.93 -19.46 17.34
C LYS A 194 4.24 -20.56 16.54
N ASN A 195 4.38 -20.58 15.22
CA ASN A 195 3.78 -21.63 14.37
C ASN A 195 4.55 -22.97 14.45
N TYR A 196 5.74 -22.99 15.06
CA TYR A 196 6.48 -24.22 15.38
C TYR A 196 6.32 -24.65 16.84
N LEU A 197 5.57 -23.89 17.65
CA LEU A 197 5.16 -24.32 19.00
C LEU A 197 4.09 -25.41 18.86
N VAL A 198 4.52 -26.66 18.95
CA VAL A 198 3.61 -27.81 19.02
C VAL A 198 2.80 -27.70 20.30
N GLU A 199 1.51 -27.41 20.16
CA GLU A 199 0.57 -27.45 21.29
C GLU A 199 0.50 -28.88 21.85
N ALA A 200 0.32 -29.01 23.16
CA ALA A 200 0.16 -30.32 23.77
C ALA A 200 -1.10 -31.01 23.20
N PRO A 201 -1.04 -32.29 22.79
CA PRO A 201 -2.20 -32.98 22.26
C PRO A 201 -3.33 -33.01 23.30
N PRO A 202 -4.60 -32.91 22.88
CA PRO A 202 -5.72 -32.96 23.80
C PRO A 202 -5.81 -34.34 24.48
N ASN A 203 -6.34 -34.37 25.71
CA ASN A 203 -6.43 -35.58 26.52
C ASN A 203 -7.30 -36.69 25.90
N ILE A 204 -8.19 -36.32 24.98
CA ILE A 204 -8.99 -37.17 24.07
C ILE A 204 -8.99 -36.47 22.71
N GLU A 205 -8.83 -37.22 21.62
CA GLU A 205 -8.96 -36.68 20.26
C GLU A 205 -10.43 -36.54 19.84
N TRP A 206 -10.74 -35.56 19.00
CA TRP A 206 -12.11 -35.14 18.64
C TRP A 206 -12.98 -36.24 18.00
N TRP A 207 -12.39 -37.32 17.51
CA TRP A 207 -13.09 -38.47 16.94
C TRP A 207 -13.46 -39.55 17.98
N ASP A 208 -12.80 -39.56 19.15
CA ASP A 208 -13.10 -40.43 20.29
C ASP A 208 -14.04 -39.78 21.32
N GLU A 209 -14.24 -38.45 21.27
CA GLU A 209 -15.06 -37.70 22.26
C GLU A 209 -16.51 -38.24 22.37
N GLY A 210 -17.06 -38.79 21.28
CA GLY A 210 -18.38 -39.43 21.29
C GLY A 210 -18.40 -40.87 21.84
N LEU A 211 -17.24 -41.51 22.00
CA LEU A 211 -17.10 -42.94 22.32
C LEU A 211 -16.68 -43.22 23.78
N VAL A 212 -16.19 -42.20 24.50
CA VAL A 212 -15.65 -42.35 25.86
C VAL A 212 -16.42 -41.47 26.86
N ASP A 213 -16.94 -42.06 27.93
CA ASP A 213 -17.50 -41.31 29.07
C ASP A 213 -16.38 -40.83 30.00
N GLY A 214 -15.65 -39.82 29.55
CA GLY A 214 -14.50 -39.27 30.27
C GLY A 214 -13.94 -37.98 29.66
N LYS A 215 -12.75 -37.59 30.15
CA LYS A 215 -11.97 -36.46 29.60
C LYS A 215 -10.55 -36.87 29.19
N ASN A 216 -10.15 -38.10 29.50
CA ASN A 216 -8.83 -38.68 29.30
C ASN A 216 -9.01 -40.17 28.99
N TYR A 217 -8.13 -40.77 28.19
CA TYR A 217 -8.10 -42.23 27.93
C TYR A 217 -7.78 -43.12 29.14
N ASN A 218 -7.51 -42.55 30.32
CA ASN A 218 -7.02 -43.26 31.52
C ASN A 218 -7.93 -44.38 32.05
N THR A 219 -9.18 -44.48 31.59
CA THR A 219 -10.15 -45.51 32.02
C THR A 219 -10.60 -46.43 30.87
N ILE A 220 -9.90 -46.44 29.73
CA ILE A 220 -10.28 -47.21 28.53
C ILE A 220 -10.45 -48.72 28.81
N ASP A 221 -9.72 -49.28 29.78
CA ASP A 221 -9.84 -50.68 30.20
C ASP A 221 -11.17 -51.02 30.89
N ASN A 222 -11.97 -50.02 31.28
CA ASN A 222 -13.28 -50.23 31.89
C ASN A 222 -14.38 -50.21 30.81
N PRO A 223 -15.03 -51.35 30.47
CA PRO A 223 -16.09 -51.38 29.46
C PRO A 223 -17.34 -50.57 29.85
N LYS A 224 -17.44 -50.13 31.12
CA LYS A 224 -18.52 -49.25 31.61
C LYS A 224 -18.31 -47.76 31.30
N THR A 225 -17.12 -47.36 30.83
CA THR A 225 -16.82 -45.98 30.39
C THR A 225 -16.67 -45.88 28.87
N LEU A 226 -17.02 -46.93 28.13
CA LEU A 226 -16.99 -46.98 26.67
C LEU A 226 -18.42 -47.06 26.10
N LYS A 227 -18.77 -46.09 25.27
CA LYS A 227 -20.04 -46.00 24.53
C LYS A 227 -19.96 -46.79 23.23
N ILE A 228 -19.55 -48.05 23.31
CA ILE A 228 -19.42 -48.95 22.14
C ILE A 228 -20.66 -49.85 22.07
N ASP A 229 -20.91 -50.64 23.11
CA ASP A 229 -22.05 -51.57 23.17
C ASP A 229 -23.37 -50.91 23.67
N THR A 230 -23.37 -49.59 23.86
CA THR A 230 -24.53 -48.81 24.30
C THR A 230 -25.50 -48.54 23.14
N PRO A 231 -26.83 -48.54 23.36
CA PRO A 231 -27.81 -48.28 22.29
C PRO A 231 -27.70 -46.87 21.68
N ASP A 232 -27.10 -45.92 22.41
CA ASP A 232 -26.81 -44.56 21.94
C ASP A 232 -25.44 -44.43 21.24
N SER A 233 -24.79 -45.54 20.87
CA SER A 233 -23.47 -45.51 20.20
C SER A 233 -23.56 -45.02 18.75
N ILE A 234 -22.47 -44.39 18.29
CA ILE A 234 -22.21 -44.10 16.89
C ILE A 234 -21.78 -45.38 16.13
N ILE A 235 -21.21 -46.36 16.84
CA ILE A 235 -20.75 -47.62 16.27
C ILE A 235 -21.93 -48.57 16.12
N THR A 236 -22.15 -49.07 14.90
CA THR A 236 -23.21 -50.03 14.59
C THR A 236 -22.71 -51.04 13.54
N GLU A 237 -23.52 -52.07 13.26
CA GLU A 237 -23.25 -53.03 12.17
C GLU A 237 -23.28 -52.41 10.75
N TYR A 238 -23.77 -51.17 10.60
CA TYR A 238 -24.03 -50.55 9.29
C TYR A 238 -22.82 -49.81 8.74
N VAL A 239 -22.29 -50.29 7.61
CA VAL A 239 -21.21 -49.61 6.87
C VAL A 239 -21.78 -48.43 6.06
N GLN A 240 -21.63 -47.21 6.58
CA GLN A 240 -22.01 -46.01 5.85
C GLN A 240 -21.12 -45.83 4.61
N HIS A 241 -21.75 -45.78 3.43
CA HIS A 241 -21.09 -45.39 2.20
C HIS A 241 -21.11 -43.85 2.11
N PRO A 242 -19.96 -43.17 1.96
CA PRO A 242 -19.91 -41.72 1.93
C PRO A 242 -20.58 -41.15 0.67
N VAL A 243 -21.07 -39.91 0.76
CA VAL A 243 -21.73 -39.23 -0.37
C VAL A 243 -20.76 -39.09 -1.54
N LEU A 244 -21.12 -39.66 -2.69
CA LEU A 244 -20.36 -39.52 -3.92
C LEU A 244 -20.41 -38.07 -4.40
N LEU A 245 -19.26 -37.38 -4.33
CA LEU A 245 -19.10 -36.02 -4.86
C LEU A 245 -18.71 -36.08 -6.34
N GLU A 246 -19.42 -35.34 -7.18
CA GLU A 246 -19.04 -35.13 -8.59
C GLU A 246 -17.60 -34.60 -8.68
N PRO A 247 -16.73 -35.20 -9.54
CA PRO A 247 -15.36 -34.73 -9.69
C PRO A 247 -15.37 -33.31 -10.30
N PRO A 248 -14.59 -32.34 -9.77
CA PRO A 248 -14.61 -30.96 -10.26
C PRO A 248 -14.37 -30.81 -11.77
N GLN A 249 -13.61 -31.73 -12.36
CA GLN A 249 -13.29 -31.80 -13.78
C GLN A 249 -14.50 -32.11 -14.70
N GLU A 250 -15.60 -32.70 -14.22
CA GLU A 250 -16.80 -32.90 -15.07
C GLU A 250 -17.45 -31.57 -15.47
N LYS A 251 -17.29 -30.51 -14.67
CA LYS A 251 -17.72 -29.15 -15.04
C LYS A 251 -16.91 -28.58 -16.20
N ASN A 252 -15.73 -29.15 -16.46
CA ASN A 252 -14.85 -28.84 -17.57
C ASN A 252 -14.98 -29.83 -18.74
N MET A 253 -16.11 -30.55 -18.86
CA MET A 253 -16.40 -31.43 -19.99
C MET A 253 -16.13 -30.69 -21.32
N PRO A 254 -15.24 -31.21 -22.19
CA PRO A 254 -14.87 -30.51 -23.41
C PRO A 254 -16.06 -30.43 -24.37
N ALA A 255 -16.31 -29.22 -24.90
CA ALA A 255 -17.38 -29.00 -25.87
C ALA A 255 -17.27 -29.98 -27.06
N PRO A 256 -18.41 -30.47 -27.60
CA PRO A 256 -18.41 -31.52 -28.61
C PRO A 256 -17.55 -31.13 -29.82
N LYS A 257 -16.63 -32.03 -30.19
CA LYS A 257 -15.59 -31.78 -31.20
C LYS A 257 -16.22 -31.27 -32.51
N PRO A 258 -15.85 -30.06 -32.99
CA PRO A 258 -16.45 -29.50 -34.20
C PRO A 258 -16.13 -30.38 -35.41
N MET A 259 -17.15 -30.66 -36.22
CA MET A 259 -17.01 -31.45 -37.45
C MET A 259 -16.30 -30.63 -38.53
N PHE A 260 -15.06 -30.99 -38.83
CA PHE A 260 -14.27 -30.35 -39.89
C PHE A 260 -14.62 -30.94 -41.27
N LEU A 261 -15.09 -30.09 -42.19
CA LEU A 261 -15.36 -30.45 -43.58
C LEU A 261 -14.09 -30.35 -44.42
N THR A 262 -13.83 -31.33 -45.29
CA THR A 262 -12.74 -31.28 -46.27
C THR A 262 -12.93 -30.15 -47.28
N SER A 263 -11.85 -29.73 -47.95
CA SER A 263 -11.91 -28.69 -48.99
C SER A 263 -12.90 -29.01 -50.12
N LYS A 264 -13.04 -30.30 -50.47
CA LYS A 264 -14.02 -30.81 -51.46
C LYS A 264 -15.47 -30.64 -50.98
N GLU A 265 -15.76 -30.98 -49.73
CA GLU A 265 -17.10 -30.84 -49.15
C GLU A 265 -17.47 -29.38 -48.92
N GLN A 266 -16.55 -28.56 -48.43
CA GLN A 266 -16.75 -27.11 -48.36
C GLN A 266 -17.04 -26.51 -49.75
N ALA A 267 -16.37 -26.99 -50.80
CA ALA A 267 -16.65 -26.56 -52.17
C ALA A 267 -18.00 -27.09 -52.71
N LYS A 268 -18.44 -28.28 -52.29
CA LYS A 268 -19.79 -28.80 -52.56
C LYS A 268 -20.86 -27.93 -51.89
N LEU A 269 -20.71 -27.68 -50.59
CA LEU A 269 -21.63 -26.85 -49.80
C LEU A 269 -21.69 -25.39 -50.30
N ARG A 270 -20.55 -24.77 -50.62
CA ARG A 270 -20.50 -23.42 -51.22
C ARG A 270 -21.22 -23.36 -52.58
N ARG A 271 -21.09 -24.39 -53.43
CA ARG A 271 -21.80 -24.48 -54.71
C ARG A 271 -23.30 -24.69 -54.52
N GLN A 272 -23.71 -25.57 -53.61
CA GLN A 272 -25.13 -25.83 -53.32
C GLN A 272 -25.83 -24.59 -52.75
N ARG A 273 -25.20 -23.86 -51.81
CA ARG A 273 -25.75 -22.60 -51.27
C ARG A 273 -25.93 -21.53 -52.35
N ARG A 274 -24.90 -21.27 -53.18
CA ARG A 274 -25.00 -20.33 -54.30
C ARG A 274 -26.04 -20.75 -55.35
N MET A 275 -26.19 -22.05 -55.59
CA MET A 275 -27.22 -22.57 -56.51
C MET A 275 -28.64 -22.35 -55.98
N ALA A 276 -28.85 -22.52 -54.67
CA ALA A 276 -30.13 -22.23 -54.02
C ALA A 276 -30.44 -20.72 -54.06
N GLU A 277 -29.49 -19.88 -53.66
CA GLU A 277 -29.56 -18.41 -53.67
C GLU A 277 -29.88 -17.85 -55.07
N LEU A 278 -29.17 -18.31 -56.11
CA LEU A 278 -29.46 -17.93 -57.50
C LEU A 278 -30.83 -18.43 -57.99
N LYS A 279 -31.25 -19.63 -57.57
CA LYS A 279 -32.58 -20.17 -57.93
C LYS A 279 -33.71 -19.40 -57.23
N GLU A 280 -33.48 -18.93 -56.01
CA GLU A 280 -34.40 -18.06 -55.27
C GLU A 280 -34.54 -16.68 -55.95
N GLN A 281 -33.42 -16.02 -56.28
CA GLN A 281 -33.42 -14.76 -57.04
C GLN A 281 -34.13 -14.92 -58.40
N GLN A 282 -33.83 -15.99 -59.15
CA GLN A 282 -34.54 -16.30 -60.40
C GLN A 282 -36.04 -16.59 -60.21
N ALA A 283 -36.46 -17.08 -59.03
CA ALA A 283 -37.88 -17.25 -58.72
C ALA A 283 -38.56 -15.90 -58.41
N LYS A 284 -37.91 -15.02 -57.64
CA LYS A 284 -38.41 -13.66 -57.35
C LYS A 284 -38.53 -12.81 -58.61
N ILE A 285 -37.55 -12.88 -59.50
CA ILE A 285 -37.60 -12.20 -60.81
C ILE A 285 -38.73 -12.78 -61.68
N ARG A 286 -38.88 -14.11 -61.75
CA ARG A 286 -39.99 -14.74 -62.50
C ARG A 286 -41.37 -14.39 -61.94
N LEU A 287 -41.48 -14.17 -60.63
CA LEU A 287 -42.71 -13.78 -59.95
C LEU A 287 -42.92 -12.24 -59.93
N GLY A 288 -41.99 -11.46 -60.45
CA GLY A 288 -42.09 -10.00 -60.56
C GLY A 288 -41.78 -9.21 -59.29
N LEU A 289 -41.29 -9.83 -58.22
CA LEU A 289 -40.93 -9.13 -56.96
C LEU A 289 -39.62 -8.34 -57.08
N GLU A 290 -38.69 -8.81 -57.91
CA GLU A 290 -37.39 -8.19 -58.14
C GLU A 290 -37.25 -7.90 -59.65
N PRO A 291 -36.92 -6.66 -60.07
CA PRO A 291 -36.68 -6.37 -61.48
C PRO A 291 -35.39 -7.07 -61.95
N ALA A 292 -35.33 -7.43 -63.23
CA ALA A 292 -34.14 -8.05 -63.80
C ALA A 292 -32.92 -7.10 -63.68
N PRO A 293 -31.77 -7.56 -63.14
CA PRO A 293 -30.63 -6.68 -62.86
C PRO A 293 -30.00 -6.15 -64.16
N PRO A 294 -29.65 -4.84 -64.22
CA PRO A 294 -29.11 -4.22 -65.44
C PRO A 294 -27.71 -4.76 -65.81
N PRO A 295 -27.32 -4.69 -67.10
CA PRO A 295 -26.05 -5.22 -67.59
C PRO A 295 -24.87 -4.47 -66.96
N LYS A 296 -23.92 -5.23 -66.40
CA LYS A 296 -22.76 -4.67 -65.66
C LYS A 296 -21.73 -4.01 -66.59
N VAL A 297 -21.86 -2.70 -66.82
CA VAL A 297 -20.91 -1.93 -67.62
C VAL A 297 -19.56 -1.76 -66.89
N LYS A 298 -18.49 -1.69 -67.67
CA LYS A 298 -17.09 -1.41 -67.28
C LYS A 298 -16.47 -0.55 -68.39
N LYS A 299 -15.43 0.24 -68.12
CA LYS A 299 -14.72 1.03 -69.15
C LYS A 299 -14.33 0.19 -70.38
N GLY A 300 -13.63 -0.93 -70.19
CA GLY A 300 -13.25 -1.86 -71.27
C GLY A 300 -14.41 -2.67 -71.90
N ASN A 301 -15.66 -2.44 -71.50
CA ASN A 301 -16.86 -3.03 -72.11
C ASN A 301 -17.88 -1.95 -72.55
N LEU A 302 -17.52 -0.67 -72.44
CA LEU A 302 -18.41 0.48 -72.66
C LEU A 302 -18.88 0.53 -74.12
N MET A 303 -17.94 0.54 -75.06
CA MET A 303 -18.19 0.51 -76.52
C MET A 303 -19.05 -0.70 -76.96
N ARG A 304 -19.02 -1.82 -76.23
CA ARG A 304 -19.75 -3.04 -76.58
C ARG A 304 -21.19 -3.08 -76.03
N VAL A 305 -21.49 -2.32 -74.98
CA VAL A 305 -22.83 -2.31 -74.33
C VAL A 305 -23.60 -1.02 -74.62
N LEU A 306 -22.90 0.11 -74.69
CA LEU A 306 -23.48 1.45 -74.89
C LEU A 306 -22.88 2.16 -76.12
N GLY A 307 -22.44 1.41 -77.13
CA GLY A 307 -21.76 1.97 -78.31
C GLY A 307 -22.57 3.04 -79.04
N GLU A 308 -23.86 2.81 -79.26
CA GLU A 308 -24.77 3.76 -79.93
C GLU A 308 -25.07 5.01 -79.10
N GLU A 309 -25.01 4.94 -77.76
CA GLU A 309 -25.07 6.12 -76.89
C GLU A 309 -23.72 6.87 -76.90
N ALA A 310 -22.61 6.14 -76.82
CA ALA A 310 -21.27 6.68 -76.65
C ALA A 310 -20.68 7.30 -77.93
N VAL A 311 -21.20 6.93 -79.11
CA VAL A 311 -20.90 7.61 -80.38
C VAL A 311 -21.61 8.97 -80.46
N LYS A 312 -22.69 9.19 -79.70
CA LYS A 312 -23.39 10.48 -79.62
C LYS A 312 -22.76 11.38 -78.55
N ASP A 313 -22.72 10.90 -77.31
CA ASP A 313 -22.26 11.67 -76.14
C ASP A 313 -21.22 10.88 -75.32
N PRO A 314 -19.96 10.75 -75.81
CA PRO A 314 -18.94 9.92 -75.16
C PRO A 314 -18.69 10.30 -73.70
N THR A 315 -18.59 11.60 -73.40
CA THR A 315 -18.37 12.13 -72.05
C THR A 315 -19.53 11.81 -71.09
N ALA A 316 -20.77 11.83 -71.58
CA ALA A 316 -21.95 11.51 -70.76
C ALA A 316 -22.00 10.01 -70.42
N VAL A 317 -21.69 9.15 -71.40
CA VAL A 317 -21.63 7.70 -71.17
C VAL A 317 -20.44 7.32 -70.28
N GLU A 318 -19.28 7.96 -70.44
CA GLU A 318 -18.16 7.79 -69.49
C GLU A 318 -18.56 8.22 -68.07
N ALA A 319 -19.21 9.37 -67.89
CA ALA A 319 -19.67 9.84 -66.58
C ALA A 319 -20.69 8.88 -65.95
N ARG A 320 -21.65 8.36 -66.74
CA ARG A 320 -22.60 7.31 -66.33
C ARG A 320 -21.88 6.04 -65.87
N VAL A 321 -20.95 5.53 -66.67
CA VAL A 321 -20.21 4.29 -66.36
C VAL A 321 -19.25 4.48 -65.19
N ASN A 322 -18.64 5.67 -65.02
CA ASN A 322 -17.88 6.02 -63.82
C ASN A 322 -18.77 5.99 -62.58
N ARG A 323 -19.97 6.60 -62.63
CA ARG A 323 -20.96 6.58 -61.53
C ARG A 323 -21.44 5.16 -61.21
N GLU A 324 -21.66 4.31 -62.21
CA GLU A 324 -22.00 2.89 -62.01
C GLU A 324 -20.84 2.07 -61.43
N ILE A 325 -19.60 2.37 -61.79
CA ILE A 325 -18.40 1.75 -61.20
C ILE A 325 -18.28 2.16 -59.73
N GLU A 326 -18.45 3.45 -59.44
CA GLU A 326 -18.32 4.02 -58.10
C GLU A 326 -19.46 3.59 -57.18
N ALA A 327 -20.72 3.59 -57.62
CA ALA A 327 -21.83 3.05 -56.85
C ALA A 327 -21.64 1.55 -56.52
N ARG A 328 -21.03 0.77 -57.42
CA ARG A 328 -20.65 -0.63 -57.17
C ARG A 328 -19.40 -0.80 -56.29
N HIS A 329 -18.64 0.27 -56.05
CA HIS A 329 -17.55 0.32 -55.09
C HIS A 329 -18.06 0.73 -53.71
N GLN A 330 -18.89 1.78 -53.65
CA GLN A 330 -19.56 2.29 -52.45
C GLN A 330 -20.42 1.20 -51.80
N THR A 331 -21.33 0.57 -52.54
CA THR A 331 -22.12 -0.58 -52.03
C THR A 331 -21.27 -1.76 -51.53
N HIS A 332 -20.05 -1.96 -52.06
CA HIS A 332 -19.12 -2.95 -51.55
C HIS A 332 -18.42 -2.49 -50.25
N VAL A 333 -18.08 -1.21 -50.13
CA VAL A 333 -17.54 -0.62 -48.88
C VAL A 333 -18.62 -0.64 -47.80
N GLU A 334 -19.80 -0.10 -48.07
CA GLU A 334 -20.99 -0.09 -47.20
C GLU A 334 -21.28 -1.50 -46.64
N MET A 335 -21.48 -2.49 -47.52
CA MET A 335 -21.68 -3.89 -47.13
C MET A 335 -20.53 -4.49 -46.29
N ASN A 336 -19.31 -3.96 -46.38
CA ASN A 336 -18.19 -4.40 -45.54
C ASN A 336 -18.15 -3.65 -44.20
N GLU A 337 -18.63 -2.41 -44.15
CA GLU A 337 -18.75 -1.64 -42.91
C GLU A 337 -19.96 -2.08 -42.07
N GLU A 338 -21.09 -2.43 -42.68
CA GLU A 338 -22.23 -3.09 -42.04
C GLU A 338 -21.83 -4.41 -41.35
N ARG A 339 -20.97 -5.22 -41.99
CA ARG A 339 -20.47 -6.50 -41.44
C ARG A 339 -19.34 -6.34 -40.43
N LYS A 340 -18.73 -5.16 -40.32
CA LYS A 340 -17.54 -4.87 -39.51
C LYS A 340 -17.98 -4.55 -38.09
N LEU A 341 -17.84 -5.52 -37.19
CA LEU A 341 -18.24 -5.40 -35.79
C LEU A 341 -17.83 -4.05 -35.20
N THR A 342 -18.79 -3.39 -34.54
CA THR A 342 -18.56 -2.10 -33.87
C THR A 342 -17.47 -2.24 -32.80
N LYS A 343 -16.97 -1.10 -32.30
CA LYS A 343 -15.97 -1.11 -31.22
C LYS A 343 -16.50 -1.83 -29.96
N GLU A 344 -17.78 -1.62 -29.66
CA GLU A 344 -18.49 -2.25 -28.54
C GLU A 344 -18.69 -3.75 -28.75
N GLN A 345 -19.24 -4.17 -29.90
CA GLN A 345 -19.40 -5.60 -30.23
C GLN A 345 -18.07 -6.37 -30.22
N ARG A 346 -16.96 -5.71 -30.58
CA ARG A 346 -15.61 -6.31 -30.45
C ARG A 346 -15.15 -6.44 -29.00
N HIS A 347 -15.50 -5.49 -28.14
CA HIS A 347 -15.18 -5.54 -26.70
C HIS A 347 -16.03 -6.59 -25.98
N GLU A 348 -17.33 -6.63 -26.25
CA GLU A 348 -18.28 -7.64 -25.75
C GLU A 348 -17.84 -9.06 -26.16
N LYS A 349 -17.54 -9.27 -27.45
CA LYS A 349 -17.04 -10.56 -27.96
C LYS A 349 -15.69 -10.97 -27.33
N LEU A 350 -14.85 -10.00 -26.95
CA LEU A 350 -13.60 -10.25 -26.23
C LEU A 350 -13.86 -10.64 -24.77
N ALA A 351 -14.75 -9.93 -24.07
CA ALA A 351 -15.16 -10.25 -22.70
C ALA A 351 -15.80 -11.64 -22.61
N LEU A 352 -16.76 -11.96 -23.48
CA LEU A 352 -17.39 -13.28 -23.59
C LEU A 352 -16.39 -14.40 -23.87
N ASN A 353 -15.31 -14.12 -24.61
CA ASN A 353 -14.24 -15.10 -24.84
C ASN A 353 -13.34 -15.27 -23.60
N GLN A 354 -13.03 -14.20 -22.86
CA GLN A 354 -12.26 -14.26 -21.61
C GLN A 354 -13.04 -14.99 -20.50
N GLU A 355 -14.36 -14.75 -20.41
CA GLU A 355 -15.27 -15.47 -19.52
C GLU A 355 -15.31 -16.96 -19.85
N LYS A 356 -15.53 -17.33 -21.12
CA LYS A 356 -15.50 -18.72 -21.60
C LYS A 356 -14.13 -19.40 -21.45
N ASP A 357 -13.05 -18.65 -21.31
CA ASP A 357 -11.73 -19.22 -21.04
C ASP A 357 -11.52 -19.47 -19.54
N ALA A 358 -11.92 -18.53 -18.69
CA ALA A 358 -11.92 -18.69 -17.23
C ALA A 358 -12.93 -19.75 -16.73
N ALA A 359 -14.01 -19.98 -17.47
CA ALA A 359 -15.02 -21.00 -17.16
C ALA A 359 -14.50 -22.44 -17.30
N LYS A 360 -13.36 -22.67 -17.98
CA LYS A 360 -12.70 -23.98 -18.10
C LYS A 360 -11.82 -24.32 -16.90
N GLY A 361 -11.64 -23.38 -15.97
CA GLY A 361 -10.66 -23.45 -14.89
C GLY A 361 -9.86 -22.16 -14.75
N ILE A 362 -9.43 -21.89 -13.52
CA ILE A 362 -8.56 -20.76 -13.19
C ILE A 362 -7.14 -21.31 -13.05
N ARG A 363 -6.21 -20.82 -13.89
CA ARG A 363 -4.78 -21.09 -13.78
C ARG A 363 -4.12 -19.95 -13.01
N LEU A 364 -3.22 -20.27 -12.10
CA LEU A 364 -2.50 -19.32 -11.26
C LEU A 364 -0.99 -19.38 -11.55
N MET A 365 -0.35 -18.21 -11.56
CA MET A 365 1.10 -18.05 -11.67
C MET A 365 1.62 -17.08 -10.60
N VAL A 366 2.79 -17.38 -10.06
CA VAL A 366 3.50 -16.54 -9.08
C VAL A 366 4.88 -16.22 -9.61
N PHE A 367 5.22 -14.93 -9.71
CA PHE A 367 6.54 -14.46 -10.12
C PHE A 367 7.26 -13.72 -8.99
N LYS A 368 8.55 -14.01 -8.81
CA LYS A 368 9.51 -13.22 -8.02
C LYS A 368 10.24 -12.26 -8.95
N ILE A 369 10.35 -10.99 -8.57
CA ILE A 369 11.13 -9.98 -9.28
C ILE A 369 11.95 -9.21 -8.25
N ASP A 370 13.27 -9.18 -8.40
CA ASP A 370 14.14 -8.63 -7.35
C ASP A 370 13.91 -7.12 -7.14
N ASN A 371 13.77 -6.36 -8.23
CA ASN A 371 13.49 -4.92 -8.19
C ASN A 371 12.42 -4.47 -9.22
N LEU A 372 11.49 -3.62 -8.77
CA LEU A 372 10.42 -3.01 -9.58
C LEU A 372 10.52 -1.47 -9.65
N ALA A 373 11.70 -0.88 -9.40
CA ALA A 373 11.94 0.57 -9.47
C ALA A 373 11.59 1.21 -10.82
N ASN A 374 11.76 0.50 -11.94
CA ASN A 374 11.36 0.98 -13.26
C ASN A 374 9.82 1.09 -13.39
N GLY A 375 9.32 2.32 -13.50
CA GLY A 375 7.88 2.62 -13.65
C GLY A 375 7.24 2.02 -14.91
N SER A 376 8.03 1.86 -15.98
CA SER A 376 7.60 1.18 -17.21
C SER A 376 7.21 -0.27 -16.93
N HIS A 377 7.97 -0.98 -16.09
CA HIS A 377 7.69 -2.38 -15.75
C HIS A 377 6.44 -2.52 -14.90
N ARG A 378 6.24 -1.66 -13.90
CA ARG A 378 5.00 -1.60 -13.11
C ARG A 378 3.77 -1.33 -14.00
N PHE A 379 3.89 -0.45 -14.99
CA PHE A 379 2.82 -0.18 -15.96
C PHE A 379 2.55 -1.37 -16.90
N LYS A 380 3.61 -1.97 -17.49
CA LYS A 380 3.53 -3.18 -18.34
C LYS A 380 2.78 -4.29 -17.58
N ILE A 381 3.20 -4.62 -16.35
CA ILE A 381 2.57 -5.58 -15.43
C ILE A 381 1.06 -5.29 -15.27
N ALA A 382 0.72 -4.11 -14.74
CA ALA A 382 -0.66 -3.82 -14.34
C ALA A 382 -1.63 -3.73 -15.52
N LYS A 383 -1.23 -3.07 -16.62
CA LYS A 383 -2.12 -2.89 -17.78
C LYS A 383 -2.31 -4.16 -18.61
N ASN A 384 -1.32 -5.06 -18.68
CA ASN A 384 -1.53 -6.34 -19.34
C ASN A 384 -2.43 -7.27 -18.52
N ALA A 385 -2.37 -7.24 -17.18
CA ALA A 385 -3.30 -7.98 -16.33
C ALA A 385 -4.75 -7.48 -16.55
N GLU A 386 -4.95 -6.16 -16.49
CA GLU A 386 -6.25 -5.50 -16.72
C GLU A 386 -6.83 -5.81 -18.12
N GLN A 387 -6.02 -5.67 -19.17
CA GLN A 387 -6.44 -5.93 -20.56
C GLN A 387 -6.79 -7.41 -20.84
N MET A 388 -6.19 -8.34 -20.11
CA MET A 388 -6.43 -9.78 -20.26
C MET A 388 -7.46 -10.35 -19.27
N ALA A 389 -8.16 -9.48 -18.52
CA ALA A 389 -9.14 -9.82 -17.49
C ALA A 389 -8.60 -10.76 -16.39
N LEU A 390 -7.29 -10.66 -16.14
CA LEU A 390 -6.59 -11.38 -15.08
C LEU A 390 -6.79 -10.68 -13.74
N THR A 391 -6.96 -11.48 -12.70
CA THR A 391 -7.04 -11.01 -11.31
C THR A 391 -5.76 -11.41 -10.57
N GLY A 392 -5.53 -10.85 -9.38
CA GLY A 392 -4.26 -11.04 -8.66
C GLY A 392 -3.73 -9.79 -7.97
N ILE A 393 -2.51 -9.88 -7.45
CA ILE A 393 -1.85 -8.80 -6.70
C ILE A 393 -0.36 -8.71 -7.02
N CYS A 394 0.12 -7.48 -7.23
CA CYS A 394 1.53 -7.12 -7.22
C CYS A 394 1.90 -6.51 -5.85
N ILE A 395 2.65 -7.25 -5.05
CA ILE A 395 3.26 -6.79 -3.79
C ILE A 395 4.66 -6.28 -4.11
N MET A 396 4.84 -4.99 -3.90
CA MET A 396 6.15 -4.33 -3.97
C MET A 396 6.73 -4.24 -2.56
N HIS A 397 7.95 -4.73 -2.38
CA HIS A 397 8.65 -4.74 -1.09
C HIS A 397 10.18 -4.62 -1.31
N PRO A 398 10.94 -3.93 -0.43
CA PRO A 398 12.33 -3.56 -0.69
C PRO A 398 13.34 -4.71 -0.87
N ARG A 399 13.01 -5.95 -0.50
CA ARG A 399 13.90 -7.12 -0.65
C ARG A 399 13.72 -7.90 -1.95
N PHE A 400 12.46 -8.02 -2.38
CA PHE A 400 11.99 -8.65 -3.61
C PHE A 400 10.50 -8.33 -3.73
N ASN A 401 9.96 -8.45 -4.94
CA ASN A 401 8.58 -8.16 -5.29
C ASN A 401 7.88 -9.47 -5.69
N LEU A 402 6.62 -9.64 -5.30
CA LEU A 402 5.81 -10.82 -5.60
C LEU A 402 4.64 -10.43 -6.49
N VAL A 403 4.47 -11.13 -7.61
CA VAL A 403 3.38 -10.90 -8.56
C VAL A 403 2.57 -12.20 -8.70
N ILE A 404 1.42 -12.26 -8.04
CA ILE A 404 0.45 -13.36 -8.14
C ILE A 404 -0.60 -12.98 -9.18
N VAL A 405 -0.91 -13.90 -10.10
CA VAL A 405 -1.83 -13.67 -11.21
C VAL A 405 -2.68 -14.91 -11.45
N GLU A 406 -3.98 -14.75 -11.59
CA GLU A 406 -4.95 -15.82 -11.82
C GLU A 406 -5.88 -15.50 -13.00
N GLY A 407 -6.34 -16.53 -13.74
CA GLY A 407 -7.34 -16.38 -14.78
C GLY A 407 -7.38 -17.54 -15.77
N GLY A 408 -8.02 -17.33 -16.93
CA GLY A 408 -8.08 -18.34 -18.00
C GLY A 408 -6.71 -18.66 -18.61
N GLU A 409 -6.51 -19.92 -19.02
CA GLU A 409 -5.25 -20.45 -19.56
C GLU A 409 -4.69 -19.59 -20.71
N HIS A 410 -5.54 -19.07 -21.59
CA HIS A 410 -5.11 -18.26 -22.74
C HIS A 410 -4.46 -16.94 -22.28
N SER A 411 -5.11 -16.24 -21.36
CA SER A 411 -4.62 -14.99 -20.79
C SER A 411 -3.36 -15.21 -19.94
N ILE A 412 -3.35 -16.27 -19.12
CA ILE A 412 -2.21 -16.66 -18.28
C ILE A 412 -0.99 -17.02 -19.15
N ARG A 413 -1.16 -17.76 -20.25
CA ARG A 413 -0.08 -18.08 -21.19
C ARG A 413 0.48 -16.85 -21.90
N GLN A 414 -0.37 -15.87 -22.26
CA GLN A 414 0.10 -14.59 -22.78
C GLN A 414 0.87 -13.79 -21.71
N TYR A 415 0.41 -13.80 -20.45
CA TYR A 415 1.09 -13.13 -19.35
C TYR A 415 2.44 -13.77 -18.99
N ARG A 416 2.53 -15.11 -19.02
CA ARG A 416 3.81 -15.87 -18.93
C ARG A 416 4.82 -15.37 -19.96
N LYS A 417 4.38 -15.20 -21.21
CA LYS A 417 5.22 -14.65 -22.30
C LYS A 417 5.58 -13.19 -22.07
N LEU A 418 4.69 -12.36 -21.51
CA LEU A 418 5.03 -11.00 -21.10
C LEU A 418 6.16 -11.01 -20.07
N MET A 419 5.96 -11.71 -18.96
CA MET A 419 6.84 -11.65 -17.79
C MET A 419 8.22 -12.30 -18.01
N LEU A 420 8.32 -13.30 -18.88
CA LEU A 420 9.57 -14.05 -19.09
C LEU A 420 10.24 -13.81 -20.46
N GLN A 421 9.59 -13.13 -21.41
CA GLN A 421 10.12 -12.96 -22.79
C GLN A 421 9.87 -11.59 -23.45
N ARG A 422 9.16 -10.65 -22.80
CA ARG A 422 8.85 -9.32 -23.40
C ARG A 422 9.12 -8.13 -22.47
N ILE A 423 9.63 -8.39 -21.27
CA ILE A 423 10.09 -7.36 -20.34
C ILE A 423 11.55 -7.66 -20.07
N ASP A 424 12.42 -6.76 -20.51
CA ASP A 424 13.85 -6.83 -20.29
C ASP A 424 14.13 -6.27 -18.90
N TRP A 425 14.14 -7.13 -17.88
CA TRP A 425 14.16 -6.72 -16.47
C TRP A 425 15.39 -5.92 -16.05
N THR A 426 16.46 -5.97 -16.84
CA THR A 426 17.68 -5.20 -16.73
C THR A 426 17.56 -3.77 -17.29
N GLU A 427 16.51 -3.44 -18.05
CA GLU A 427 16.21 -2.06 -18.46
C GLU A 427 15.76 -1.24 -17.25
N ASN A 428 16.49 -0.16 -16.94
CA ASN A 428 15.97 0.93 -16.12
C ASN A 428 15.62 2.13 -17.01
N SER A 429 14.56 2.86 -16.66
CA SER A 429 14.15 4.08 -17.37
C SER A 429 13.72 5.15 -16.36
N PRO A 430 14.10 6.43 -16.55
CA PRO A 430 13.79 7.49 -15.62
C PRO A 430 12.28 7.63 -15.45
N THR A 431 11.87 8.03 -14.25
CA THR A 431 10.44 8.04 -13.91
C THR A 431 9.75 9.13 -14.75
N ARG A 432 9.00 8.76 -15.79
CA ARG A 432 8.23 9.73 -16.61
C ARG A 432 7.09 10.35 -15.80
N ILE A 433 7.43 11.34 -15.00
CA ILE A 433 6.51 12.19 -14.25
C ILE A 433 5.67 12.97 -15.25
N LYS A 434 4.35 12.71 -15.26
CA LYS A 434 3.39 13.74 -15.67
C LYS A 434 3.14 14.61 -14.44
N GLU A 435 3.29 15.91 -14.58
CA GLU A 435 2.97 16.90 -13.55
C GLU A 435 1.56 16.63 -12.97
N GLY A 436 1.43 16.70 -11.64
CA GLY A 436 0.21 16.32 -10.93
C GLY A 436 0.04 14.82 -10.61
N THR A 437 0.91 13.93 -11.11
CA THR A 437 0.90 12.51 -10.71
C THR A 437 1.74 12.30 -9.45
N LYS A 438 1.28 11.43 -8.52
CA LYS A 438 1.83 11.23 -7.16
C LYS A 438 3.21 10.53 -7.10
N ALA A 439 4.22 11.04 -7.80
CA ALA A 439 5.58 10.49 -7.79
C ALA A 439 6.28 10.65 -6.42
N GLU A 440 6.06 11.78 -5.73
CA GLU A 440 6.58 12.03 -4.38
C GLU A 440 6.03 11.07 -3.32
N ALA A 441 4.88 10.43 -3.58
CA ALA A 441 4.27 9.45 -2.68
C ALA A 441 4.76 8.01 -2.89
N LEU A 442 5.75 7.79 -3.77
CA LEU A 442 6.42 6.51 -3.94
C LEU A 442 7.63 6.43 -3.02
N GLN A 443 7.74 5.33 -2.27
CA GLN A 443 8.88 5.07 -1.38
C GLN A 443 10.22 5.08 -2.15
N ASP A 444 11.29 5.58 -1.52
CA ASP A 444 12.54 5.92 -2.21
C ASP A 444 13.21 4.75 -2.94
N TRP A 445 13.12 3.54 -2.39
CA TRP A 445 13.63 2.33 -3.04
C TRP A 445 12.90 2.00 -4.35
N LEU A 446 11.64 2.44 -4.52
CA LEU A 446 10.79 2.23 -5.71
C LEU A 446 10.90 3.35 -6.77
N LYS A 447 11.66 4.42 -6.50
CA LYS A 447 12.04 5.45 -7.50
C LYS A 447 13.08 4.87 -8.48
N ALA A 448 13.02 5.23 -9.76
CA ALA A 448 13.98 4.72 -10.76
C ALA A 448 15.40 5.31 -10.60
N GLU A 449 15.48 6.53 -10.06
CA GLU A 449 16.71 7.22 -9.72
C GLU A 449 17.14 6.95 -8.26
N ASP A 450 18.44 7.05 -7.99
CA ASP A 450 19.06 7.08 -6.66
C ASP A 450 19.14 8.50 -6.07
N GLU A 451 19.60 8.64 -4.82
CA GLU A 451 19.76 9.92 -4.11
C GLU A 451 20.68 10.94 -4.83
N LYS A 452 21.44 10.50 -5.85
CA LYS A 452 22.32 11.33 -6.69
C LYS A 452 21.67 11.79 -8.01
N GLY A 453 20.48 11.31 -8.34
CA GLY A 453 19.82 11.54 -9.64
C GLY A 453 20.31 10.61 -10.77
N GLU A 454 21.22 9.68 -10.49
CA GLU A 454 21.64 8.62 -11.41
C GLU A 454 20.58 7.49 -11.44
N LEU A 455 20.45 6.78 -12.57
CA LEU A 455 19.56 5.62 -12.66
C LEU A 455 20.15 4.43 -11.90
N LYS A 456 19.33 3.78 -11.06
CA LYS A 456 19.70 2.53 -10.39
C LYS A 456 20.16 1.48 -11.39
N ASP A 457 21.27 0.81 -11.09
CA ASP A 457 21.70 -0.36 -11.85
C ASP A 457 20.69 -1.50 -11.62
N MET A 458 20.30 -2.14 -12.73
CA MET A 458 19.32 -3.23 -12.79
C MET A 458 19.90 -4.46 -13.51
N THR A 459 21.19 -4.49 -13.84
CA THR A 459 21.87 -5.59 -14.57
C THR A 459 21.68 -6.98 -13.93
N LEU A 460 21.53 -7.05 -12.60
CA LEU A 460 21.29 -8.29 -11.85
C LEU A 460 19.80 -8.63 -11.64
N ASN A 461 18.87 -7.77 -12.06
CA ASN A 461 17.43 -7.93 -11.81
C ASN A 461 16.82 -9.01 -12.73
N LYS A 462 16.33 -10.09 -12.14
CA LYS A 462 15.64 -11.20 -12.85
C LYS A 462 14.17 -11.26 -12.48
N CYS A 463 13.38 -11.90 -13.36
CA CYS A 463 12.02 -12.35 -13.08
C CYS A 463 12.00 -13.88 -13.13
N VAL A 464 11.52 -14.51 -12.06
CA VAL A 464 11.51 -15.97 -11.90
C VAL A 464 10.08 -16.43 -11.62
N LEU A 465 9.61 -17.41 -12.38
CA LEU A 465 8.35 -18.11 -12.10
C LEU A 465 8.58 -19.06 -10.92
N ILE A 466 7.93 -18.79 -9.78
CA ILE A 466 8.03 -19.57 -8.53
C ILE A 466 7.09 -20.78 -8.58
N PHE A 467 5.87 -20.56 -9.07
CA PHE A 467 4.80 -21.53 -9.07
C PHE A 467 3.87 -21.29 -10.27
N GLU A 468 3.42 -22.38 -10.89
CA GLU A 468 2.40 -22.41 -11.93
C GLU A 468 1.48 -23.60 -11.63
N GLY A 469 0.17 -23.35 -11.50
CA GLY A 469 -0.81 -24.36 -11.09
C GLY A 469 -2.24 -23.96 -11.42
N GLU A 470 -3.20 -24.72 -10.91
CA GLU A 470 -4.64 -24.52 -11.15
C GLU A 470 -5.39 -24.40 -9.82
N GLU A 471 -6.43 -23.57 -9.80
CA GLU A 471 -7.21 -23.23 -8.61
C GLU A 471 -8.71 -23.34 -8.88
N LYS A 472 -9.47 -23.74 -7.86
CA LYS A 472 -10.92 -24.04 -7.96
C LYS A 472 -11.78 -22.81 -8.29
N ALA A 473 -11.33 -21.62 -7.89
CA ALA A 473 -12.01 -20.35 -8.11
C ALA A 473 -10.99 -19.19 -8.04
N ARG A 474 -11.41 -17.98 -8.45
CA ARG A 474 -10.58 -16.76 -8.28
C ARG A 474 -10.55 -16.33 -6.81
N ALA A 475 -9.36 -16.19 -6.24
CA ALA A 475 -9.18 -15.63 -4.89
C ALA A 475 -9.26 -14.10 -4.88
N PHE A 476 -8.89 -13.42 -5.98
CA PHE A 476 -8.91 -11.96 -6.09
C PHE A 476 -10.06 -11.46 -6.97
N ARG A 477 -10.82 -10.47 -6.46
CA ARG A 477 -11.94 -9.88 -7.22
C ARG A 477 -11.52 -8.96 -8.37
N LYS A 478 -10.29 -8.44 -8.36
CA LYS A 478 -9.72 -7.53 -9.35
C LYS A 478 -8.20 -7.55 -9.27
N TRP A 479 -7.51 -7.04 -10.29
CA TRP A 479 -6.09 -6.70 -10.18
C TRP A 479 -5.83 -5.64 -9.11
N GLY A 480 -4.76 -5.81 -8.34
CA GLY A 480 -4.30 -4.86 -7.33
C GLY A 480 -2.79 -4.68 -7.30
N SER A 481 -2.34 -3.54 -6.78
CA SER A 481 -0.95 -3.32 -6.40
C SER A 481 -0.86 -2.74 -5.00
N LYS A 482 0.11 -3.22 -4.22
CA LYS A 482 0.28 -2.85 -2.81
C LYS A 482 1.78 -2.67 -2.52
N VAL A 483 2.12 -1.56 -1.88
CA VAL A 483 3.45 -1.34 -1.30
C VAL A 483 3.43 -1.85 0.13
N CYS A 484 4.42 -2.66 0.48
CA CYS A 484 4.68 -3.17 1.84
C CYS A 484 6.14 -2.88 2.21
N GLU A 485 6.39 -2.52 3.47
CA GLU A 485 7.76 -2.21 3.95
C GLU A 485 8.34 -3.29 4.88
N THR A 486 7.54 -4.28 5.24
CA THR A 486 7.86 -5.40 6.14
C THR A 486 7.28 -6.70 5.59
N ASP A 487 7.83 -7.86 6.00
CA ASP A 487 7.32 -9.16 5.55
C ASP A 487 5.92 -9.42 6.13
N SER A 488 5.61 -8.95 7.35
CA SER A 488 4.26 -8.96 7.95
C SER A 488 3.23 -8.29 7.05
N ALA A 489 3.46 -7.04 6.61
CA ALA A 489 2.53 -6.31 5.77
C ALA A 489 2.32 -6.98 4.39
N ALA A 490 3.28 -7.77 3.91
CA ALA A 490 3.12 -8.61 2.73
C ALA A 490 2.27 -9.86 3.01
N ARG A 491 2.46 -10.55 4.15
CA ARG A 491 1.60 -11.64 4.62
C ARG A 491 0.14 -11.18 4.78
N ASP A 492 -0.11 -10.06 5.47
CA ASP A 492 -1.45 -9.48 5.71
C ASP A 492 -2.20 -9.09 4.41
N ALA A 493 -1.45 -8.75 3.36
CA ALA A 493 -2.00 -8.48 2.03
C ALA A 493 -2.48 -9.75 1.32
N LEU A 494 -1.87 -10.90 1.62
CA LEU A 494 -2.17 -12.21 1.03
C LEU A 494 -3.12 -13.07 1.89
N GLN A 495 -3.17 -12.85 3.21
CA GLN A 495 -4.00 -13.61 4.15
C GLN A 495 -5.49 -13.61 3.76
N ARG A 496 -5.99 -12.50 3.19
CA ARG A 496 -7.37 -12.40 2.67
C ARG A 496 -7.64 -13.25 1.43
N ALA A 497 -6.60 -13.73 0.76
CA ALA A 497 -6.65 -14.69 -0.33
C ALA A 497 -6.16 -16.10 0.08
N LYS A 498 -5.70 -16.29 1.33
CA LYS A 498 -5.03 -17.51 1.83
C LYS A 498 -3.79 -17.92 1.03
N MET A 499 -3.01 -16.91 0.61
CA MET A 499 -1.86 -17.07 -0.30
C MET A 499 -0.50 -16.69 0.31
N GLU A 500 -0.45 -16.47 1.62
CA GLU A 500 0.74 -16.15 2.42
C GLU A 500 1.89 -17.16 2.22
N ASN A 501 1.57 -18.43 1.93
CA ASN A 501 2.55 -19.48 1.64
C ASN A 501 3.43 -19.15 0.41
N PHE A 502 2.90 -18.44 -0.58
CA PHE A 502 3.70 -18.00 -1.73
C PHE A 502 4.73 -16.92 -1.38
N TRP A 503 4.47 -16.11 -0.33
CA TRP A 503 5.46 -15.16 0.19
C TRP A 503 6.61 -15.87 0.91
N ALA A 504 6.29 -16.90 1.72
CA ALA A 504 7.30 -17.74 2.36
C ALA A 504 8.17 -18.46 1.32
N LEU A 505 7.56 -19.08 0.31
CA LEU A 505 8.25 -19.76 -0.79
C LEU A 505 9.17 -18.80 -1.60
N ALA A 506 8.71 -17.57 -1.83
CA ALA A 506 9.51 -16.53 -2.49
C ALA A 506 10.70 -16.03 -1.64
N LYS A 507 10.56 -16.04 -0.31
CA LYS A 507 11.61 -15.69 0.66
C LYS A 507 12.67 -16.80 0.79
N SER A 508 12.28 -18.08 0.66
CA SER A 508 13.22 -19.21 0.70
C SER A 508 13.99 -19.45 -0.61
N MET A 509 13.41 -19.10 -1.76
CA MET A 509 14.04 -19.25 -3.07
C MET A 509 15.12 -18.16 -3.34
N LYS A 510 16.30 -18.54 -3.83
CA LYS A 510 17.41 -17.63 -4.16
C LYS A 510 17.45 -17.24 -5.64
#